data_AF-A0A0B1SKF7-F1
#
_entry.id   AF-A0A0B1SKF7-F1
#
_cell.length_a   1.000
_cell.length_b   1.000
_cell.length_c   1.000
_cell.angle_alpha   90.00
_cell.angle_beta   90.00
_cell.angle_gamma   90.00
#
_symmetry.space_group_name_H-M   'P 1'
#
loop_
_entity.id
_entity.type
_entity.pdbx_description
1 polymer ?
#
loop_
_entity_poly.entity_id
_entity_poly.type
_entity_poly.pdbx_seq_one_letter_code
_entity_poly.pdbx_strand_id
1 'polypeptide(L)'
;MAIPPALIGAIARNTDWRLTDYSPWNNGTKVEAIPEDKRNMVVPLVFQYLTPKWVAFIGLGAVSAAVMSSADSSVLSAASMFAHNIWKLTIRPNASEREVILIMRFAIVAVGVMATVMALTIQSIYGLW
;
A
#
# COMPACT_ATOMS: atom_id res chain seq x y z
N MET A 1 -1.65 8.30 15.09
CA MET A 1 -1.53 9.48 14.21
C MET A 1 -2.72 9.53 13.24
N ALA A 2 -3.93 9.85 13.71
CA ALA A 2 -5.15 9.85 12.90
C ALA A 2 -5.54 11.24 12.35
N ILE A 3 -4.86 12.30 12.81
CA ILE A 3 -5.21 13.68 12.49
C ILE A 3 -5.04 14.00 10.99
N PRO A 4 -3.90 13.67 10.34
CA PRO A 4 -3.75 14.00 8.90
C PRO A 4 -4.76 13.28 8.00
N PRO A 5 -5.01 11.96 8.15
CA PRO A 5 -6.06 11.27 7.38
C PRO A 5 -7.46 11.84 7.62
N ALA A 6 -7.79 12.20 8.87
CA ALA A 6 -9.08 12.79 9.20
C ALA A 6 -9.28 14.16 8.52
N LEU A 7 -8.25 14.99 8.49
CA LEU A 7 -8.27 16.28 7.79
C LEU A 7 -8.46 16.09 6.28
N ILE A 8 -7.72 15.17 5.66
CA ILE A 8 -7.85 14.85 4.22
C ILE A 8 -9.27 14.36 3.91
N GLY A 9 -9.84 13.50 4.75
CA GLY A 9 -11.21 13.02 4.60
C GLY A 9 -12.25 14.14 4.76
N ALA A 10 -12.05 15.05 5.72
CA ALA A 10 -12.92 16.20 5.91
C ALA A 10 -12.87 17.17 4.71
N ILE A 11 -11.67 17.42 4.17
CA ILE A 11 -11.49 18.24 2.96
C ILE A 11 -12.17 17.57 1.76
N ALA A 12 -11.96 16.27 1.56
CA ALA A 12 -12.61 15.54 0.48
C ALA A 12 -14.14 15.57 0.55
N ARG A 13 -14.71 15.56 1.76
CA ARG A 13 -16.16 15.62 1.96
C ARG A 13 -16.74 17.01 1.74
N ASN A 14 -16.01 18.07 2.09
CA ASN A 14 -16.48 19.45 2.00
C ASN A 14 -16.16 20.12 0.65
N THR A 15 -15.39 19.46 -0.21
CA THR A 15 -15.03 19.96 -1.55
C THR A 15 -16.16 19.65 -2.53
N ASP A 16 -16.60 20.64 -3.31
CA ASP A 16 -17.45 20.39 -4.48
C ASP A 16 -16.59 19.88 -5.64
N TRP A 17 -16.65 18.57 -5.88
CA TRP A 17 -15.84 17.92 -6.91
C TRP A 17 -16.25 18.32 -8.33
N ARG A 18 -17.42 18.97 -8.53
CA ARG A 18 -17.82 19.49 -9.85
C ARG A 18 -16.94 20.64 -10.34
N LEU A 19 -16.33 21.37 -9.40
CA LEU A 19 -15.41 22.47 -9.72
C LEU A 19 -14.01 21.97 -10.10
N THR A 20 -13.73 20.69 -9.85
CA THR A 20 -12.46 20.08 -10.22
C THR A 20 -12.50 19.45 -11.61
N ASP A 21 -11.33 19.05 -12.11
CA ASP A 21 -11.17 18.26 -13.33
C ASP A 21 -11.44 16.75 -13.11
N TYR A 22 -11.90 16.37 -11.91
CA TYR A 22 -12.20 14.99 -11.58
C TYR A 22 -13.48 14.52 -12.30
N SER A 23 -13.34 13.47 -13.10
CA SER A 23 -14.44 12.78 -13.78
C SER A 23 -14.38 11.28 -13.45
N PRO A 24 -15.25 10.76 -12.56
CA PRO A 24 -15.12 9.39 -12.05
C PRO A 24 -15.21 8.30 -13.12
N TRP A 25 -15.98 8.56 -14.19
CA TRP A 25 -16.26 7.59 -15.26
C TRP A 25 -15.73 8.02 -16.63
N ASN A 26 -14.90 9.08 -16.70
CA ASN A 26 -14.35 9.63 -17.95
C ASN A 26 -15.39 9.89 -19.08
N ASN A 27 -16.67 10.04 -18.72
CA ASN A 27 -17.80 10.27 -19.62
C ASN A 27 -18.31 11.72 -19.55
N GLY A 28 -17.59 12.60 -18.85
CA GLY A 28 -17.94 14.00 -18.66
C GLY A 28 -18.94 14.27 -17.52
N THR A 29 -19.45 13.25 -16.81
CA THR A 29 -20.34 13.48 -15.67
C THR A 29 -19.53 13.91 -14.46
N LYS A 30 -19.75 15.15 -14.02
CA LYS A 30 -19.17 15.71 -12.82
C LYS A 30 -20.04 15.38 -11.60
N VAL A 31 -19.41 14.99 -10.51
CA VAL A 31 -20.07 14.65 -9.24
C VAL A 31 -19.73 15.65 -8.17
N GLU A 32 -20.64 15.86 -7.23
CA GLU A 32 -20.43 16.75 -6.08
C GLU A 32 -19.53 16.10 -5.03
N ALA A 33 -19.59 14.77 -4.90
CA ALA A 33 -18.83 13.99 -3.94
C ALA A 33 -18.25 12.73 -4.59
N ILE A 34 -17.16 12.20 -4.01
CA ILE A 34 -16.52 10.97 -4.48
C ILE A 34 -17.51 9.79 -4.33
N PRO A 35 -17.77 9.02 -5.41
CA PRO A 35 -18.63 7.84 -5.38
C PRO A 35 -18.17 6.80 -4.35
N GLU A 36 -19.11 6.01 -3.80
CA GLU A 36 -18.79 5.02 -2.75
C GLU A 36 -17.72 4.01 -3.20
N ASP A 37 -17.77 3.59 -4.47
CA ASP A 37 -16.84 2.66 -5.09
C ASP A 37 -15.42 3.22 -5.26
N LYS A 38 -15.25 4.55 -5.21
CA LYS A 38 -13.96 5.25 -5.36
C LYS A 38 -13.43 5.84 -4.06
N ARG A 39 -14.11 5.66 -2.92
CA ARG A 39 -13.68 6.23 -1.62
C ARG A 39 -12.31 5.75 -1.16
N ASN A 40 -11.87 4.55 -1.56
CA ASN A 40 -10.52 4.05 -1.27
C ASN A 40 -9.41 4.90 -1.91
N MET A 41 -9.75 5.72 -2.91
CA MET A 41 -8.83 6.62 -3.61
C MET A 41 -8.92 8.07 -3.13
N VAL A 42 -9.59 8.35 -2.00
CA VAL A 42 -9.75 9.73 -1.48
C VAL A 42 -8.40 10.43 -1.31
N VAL A 43 -7.40 9.77 -0.70
CA VAL A 43 -6.08 10.38 -0.46
C VAL A 43 -5.40 10.78 -1.77
N PRO A 44 -5.22 9.90 -2.77
CA PRO A 44 -4.59 10.30 -4.02
C PRO A 44 -5.41 11.31 -4.82
N LEU A 45 -6.75 11.25 -4.78
CA LEU A 45 -7.61 12.22 -5.44
C LEU A 45 -7.45 13.63 -4.84
N VAL A 46 -7.41 13.75 -3.51
CA VAL A 46 -7.19 15.04 -2.84
C VAL A 46 -5.83 15.62 -3.22
N PHE A 47 -4.76 14.83 -3.19
CA PHE A 47 -3.45 15.31 -3.63
C PHE A 47 -3.44 15.73 -5.10
N GLN A 48 -4.03 14.94 -5.99
CA GLN A 48 -3.96 15.18 -7.43
C GLN A 48 -4.81 16.39 -7.90
N TYR A 49 -5.99 16.59 -7.32
CA TYR A 49 -6.96 17.58 -7.80
C TYR A 49 -7.09 18.82 -6.93
N LEU A 50 -6.64 18.78 -5.67
CA LEU A 50 -6.75 19.91 -4.73
C LEU A 50 -5.40 20.53 -4.34
N THR A 51 -4.28 19.97 -4.81
CA THR A 51 -2.95 20.52 -4.52
C THR A 51 -2.16 20.81 -5.81
N PRO A 52 -1.21 21.77 -5.76
CA PRO A 52 -0.31 22.01 -6.89
C PRO A 52 0.49 20.76 -7.26
N LYS A 53 0.88 20.63 -8.54
CA LYS A 53 1.57 19.45 -9.08
C LYS A 53 2.79 18.99 -8.26
N TRP A 54 3.58 19.92 -7.72
CA TRP A 54 4.76 19.60 -6.91
C TRP A 54 4.39 19.03 -5.53
N VAL A 55 3.33 19.53 -4.89
CA VAL A 55 2.82 18.99 -3.62
C VAL A 55 2.24 17.60 -3.84
N ALA A 56 1.48 17.42 -4.92
CA ALA A 56 0.93 16.12 -5.27
C ALA A 56 2.05 15.08 -5.46
N PHE A 57 3.12 15.44 -6.18
CA PHE A 57 4.25 14.54 -6.40
C PHE A 57 4.93 14.13 -5.09
N ILE A 58 5.28 15.11 -4.24
CA ILE A 58 5.95 14.83 -2.97
C ILE A 58 5.02 14.09 -2.01
N GLY A 59 3.74 14.48 -1.93
CA GLY A 59 2.74 13.90 -1.04
C GLY A 59 2.42 12.45 -1.39
N LEU A 60 2.18 12.15 -2.67
CA LEU A 60 1.97 10.78 -3.15
C LEU A 60 3.23 9.93 -2.97
N GLY A 61 4.41 10.51 -3.21
CA GLY A 61 5.68 9.86 -2.95
C GLY A 61 5.87 9.51 -1.47
N ALA A 62 5.54 10.43 -0.57
CA ALA A 62 5.61 10.24 0.87
C ALA A 62 4.65 9.15 1.36
N VAL A 63 3.40 9.13 0.86
CA VAL A 63 2.44 8.07 1.17
C VAL A 63 2.94 6.71 0.67
N SER A 64 3.46 6.66 -0.55
CA SER A 64 4.00 5.43 -1.13
C SER A 64 5.20 4.91 -0.31
N ALA A 65 6.12 5.81 0.07
CA ALA A 65 7.27 5.47 0.91
C ALA A 65 6.84 4.99 2.31
N ALA A 66 5.81 5.59 2.91
CA ALA A 66 5.30 5.17 4.21
C ALA A 66 4.64 3.78 4.18
N VAL A 67 3.92 3.46 3.11
CA VAL A 67 3.35 2.12 2.91
C VAL A 67 4.46 1.11 2.66
N MET A 68 5.46 1.46 1.84
CA MET A 68 6.60 0.59 1.54
C MET A 68 7.41 0.26 2.78
N SER A 69 7.70 1.23 3.65
CA SER A 69 8.45 0.96 4.89
C SER A 69 7.70 0.03 5.85
N SER A 70 6.36 0.12 5.88
CA SER A 70 5.51 -0.77 6.65
C SER A 70 5.54 -2.19 6.09
N ALA A 71 5.42 -2.32 4.76
CA ALA A 71 5.50 -3.60 4.06
C ALA A 71 6.88 -4.26 4.22
N ASP A 72 7.96 -3.49 4.09
CA ASP A 72 9.34 -3.96 4.27
C ASP A 72 9.54 -4.54 5.68
N SER A 73 9.02 -3.86 6.70
CA SER A 73 9.09 -4.31 8.09
C SER A 73 8.31 -5.63 8.29
N SER A 74 7.13 -5.77 7.68
CA SER A 74 6.34 -7.00 7.74
C SER A 74 7.05 -8.17 7.06
N VAL A 75 7.60 -7.95 5.86
CA VAL A 75 8.31 -9.00 5.11
C VAL A 75 9.58 -9.42 5.85
N LEU A 76 10.35 -8.46 6.36
CA LEU A 76 11.56 -8.76 7.14
C LEU A 76 11.23 -9.53 8.42
N SER A 77 10.15 -9.14 9.13
CA SER A 77 9.71 -9.84 10.33
C SER A 77 9.32 -11.30 10.03
N ALA A 78 8.53 -11.52 8.97
CA ALA A 78 8.14 -12.85 8.53
C ALA A 78 9.34 -13.70 8.08
N ALA A 79 10.25 -13.12 7.30
CA ALA A 79 11.46 -13.80 6.83
C ALA A 79 12.41 -14.16 7.98
N SER A 80 12.57 -13.27 8.97
CA SER A 80 13.36 -13.52 10.18
C SER A 80 12.78 -14.65 11.02
N MET A 81 11.47 -14.63 11.26
CA MET A 81 10.76 -15.71 11.95
C MET A 81 10.92 -17.05 11.21
N PHE A 82 10.80 -17.05 9.87
CA PHE A 82 11.00 -18.26 9.07
C PHE A 82 12.43 -18.81 9.18
N ALA A 83 13.44 -17.95 9.02
CA ALA A 83 14.84 -18.39 9.06
C ALA A 83 15.29 -18.85 10.45
N HIS A 84 14.83 -18.20 11.52
CA HIS A 84 15.19 -18.62 12.89
C HIS A 84 14.33 -19.77 13.40
N ASN A 85 13.01 -19.70 13.27
CA ASN A 85 12.12 -20.66 13.93
C ASN A 85 11.91 -21.94 13.11
N ILE A 86 11.93 -21.87 11.78
CA ILE A 86 11.71 -23.04 10.93
C ILE A 86 13.06 -23.63 10.52
N TRP A 87 13.96 -22.81 9.96
CA TRP A 87 15.22 -23.36 9.44
C TRP A 87 16.17 -23.82 10.55
N LYS A 88 16.50 -22.92 11.48
CA LYS A 88 17.47 -23.24 12.54
C LYS A 88 16.92 -24.25 13.54
N LEU A 89 15.66 -24.14 13.96
CA LEU A 89 15.09 -25.05 14.97
C LEU A 89 14.63 -26.41 14.41
N THR A 90 14.06 -26.47 13.20
CA THR A 90 13.44 -27.70 12.69
C THR A 90 14.30 -28.45 11.68
N ILE A 91 15.09 -27.75 10.85
CA ILE A 91 15.79 -28.37 9.70
C ILE A 91 17.30 -28.55 9.98
N ARG A 92 17.99 -27.52 10.47
CA ARG A 92 19.44 -27.56 10.78
C ARG A 92 19.77 -26.77 12.06
N PRO A 93 19.81 -27.44 13.24
CA PRO A 93 20.19 -26.84 14.53
C PRO A 93 21.57 -26.17 14.55
N ASN A 94 22.51 -26.69 13.75
CA ASN A 94 23.88 -26.19 13.64
C ASN A 94 24.08 -25.18 12.50
N ALA A 95 23.01 -24.56 11.99
CA ALA A 95 23.11 -23.60 10.90
C ALA A 95 23.96 -22.37 11.29
N SER A 96 24.93 -22.04 10.44
CA SER A 96 25.78 -20.85 10.61
C SER A 96 24.96 -19.58 10.37
N GLU A 97 25.32 -18.46 11.02
CA GLU A 97 24.66 -17.16 10.78
C GLU A 97 24.65 -16.75 9.30
N ARG A 98 25.69 -17.13 8.55
CA ARG A 98 25.76 -16.89 7.10
C ARG A 98 24.67 -17.63 6.32
N GLU A 99 24.34 -18.86 6.73
CA GLU A 99 23.26 -19.66 6.12
C GLU A 99 21.90 -19.04 6.46
N VAL A 100 21.70 -18.61 7.70
CA VAL A 100 20.45 -17.95 8.14
C VAL A 100 20.19 -16.67 7.33
N ILE A 101 21.21 -15.83 7.11
CA ILE A 101 21.09 -14.61 6.29
C ILE A 101 20.75 -14.95 4.83
N LEU A 102 21.37 -15.99 4.28
CA LEU A 102 21.10 -16.43 2.91
C LEU A 102 19.65 -16.88 2.75
N ILE A 103 19.12 -17.63 3.73
CA ILE A 103 17.73 -18.09 3.72
C ILE A 103 16.74 -16.97 3.94
N MET A 104 17.06 -15.99 4.81
CA MET A 104 16.25 -14.77 4.93
C MET A 104 16.11 -14.04 3.59
N ARG A 105 17.20 -13.92 2.81
CA ARG A 105 17.16 -13.30 1.47
C ARG A 105 16.25 -14.07 0.51
N PHE A 106 16.35 -15.41 0.49
CA PHE A 106 15.46 -16.25 -0.32
C PHE A 106 14.00 -16.12 0.10
N ALA A 107 13.72 -16.09 1.41
CA ALA A 107 12.36 -15.91 1.93
C ALA A 107 11.78 -14.55 1.54
N ILE A 108 12.55 -13.46 1.61
CA ILE A 108 12.12 -12.13 1.15
C ILE A 108 11.74 -12.16 -0.33
N VAL A 109 12.59 -12.74 -1.19
CA VAL A 109 12.31 -12.85 -2.62
C VAL A 109 11.07 -13.69 -2.88
N ALA A 110 10.93 -14.84 -2.20
CA ALA A 110 9.76 -15.71 -2.35
C ALA A 110 8.46 -14.99 -1.94
N VAL A 111 8.45 -14.30 -0.80
CA VAL A 111 7.30 -13.51 -0.34
C VAL A 111 7.00 -12.37 -1.31
N GLY A 112 8.02 -11.67 -1.82
CA GLY A 112 7.84 -10.61 -2.82
C GLY A 112 7.22 -11.12 -4.12
N VAL A 113 7.65 -12.28 -4.61
CA VAL A 113 7.06 -12.93 -5.80
C VAL A 113 5.61 -13.33 -5.53
N MET A 114 5.33 -13.98 -4.40
CA MET A 114 3.95 -14.35 -4.03
C MET A 114 3.04 -13.13 -3.90
N ALA A 115 3.50 -12.08 -3.23
CA ALA A 115 2.75 -10.83 -3.09
C ALA A 115 2.47 -10.18 -4.45
N THR A 116 3.45 -10.18 -5.36
CA THR A 116 3.28 -9.65 -6.72
C THR A 116 2.27 -10.47 -7.53
N VAL A 117 2.36 -11.80 -7.45
CA VAL A 117 1.39 -12.69 -8.12
C VAL A 117 -0.01 -12.46 -7.56
N MET A 118 -0.17 -12.35 -6.24
CA MET A 118 -1.46 -12.02 -5.62
C MET A 118 -1.97 -10.66 -6.08
N ALA A 119 -1.11 -9.64 -6.14
CA ALA A 119 -1.49 -8.30 -6.61
C ALA A 119 -1.94 -8.29 -8.09
N LEU A 120 -1.35 -9.13 -8.93
CA LEU A 120 -1.73 -9.24 -10.35
C LEU A 120 -2.98 -10.10 -10.59
N THR A 121 -3.17 -11.14 -9.77
CA THR A 121 -4.27 -12.12 -9.95
C THR A 121 -5.55 -11.72 -9.21
N ILE A 122 -5.44 -11.01 -8.09
CA ILE A 122 -6.58 -10.61 -7.26
C ILE A 122 -7.00 -9.18 -7.62
N GLN A 123 -7.86 -9.03 -8.62
CA GLN A 123 -8.47 -7.74 -8.99
C GLN A 123 -9.66 -7.35 -8.09
N SER A 124 -10.08 -8.22 -7.16
CA SER A 124 -11.33 -8.04 -6.43
C SER A 124 -11.19 -8.46 -4.97
N ILE A 125 -11.43 -7.51 -4.06
CA ILE A 125 -11.61 -7.73 -2.62
C ILE A 125 -12.89 -8.56 -2.35
N TYR A 126 -13.82 -8.66 -3.31
CA TYR A 126 -15.06 -9.44 -3.19
C TYR A 126 -14.88 -10.96 -3.29
N GLY A 127 -13.67 -11.49 -3.51
CA GLY A 127 -13.40 -12.93 -3.50
C GLY A 127 -12.86 -13.48 -2.17
N LEU A 128 -12.64 -12.61 -1.17
CA LEU A 128 -12.02 -12.96 0.12
C LEU A 128 -12.98 -12.77 1.32
N TRP A 129 -14.28 -12.64 1.04
CA TRP A 129 -15.38 -12.73 2.01
C TRP A 129 -16.45 -13.70 1.51
#